data_AF-A0A284S9R3-F1
#
_entry.id   AF-A0A284S9R3-F1
#
_cell.length_a   1.000
_cell.length_b   1.000
_cell.length_c   1.000
_cell.angle_alpha   90.00
_cell.angle_beta   90.00
_cell.angle_gamma   90.00
#
_symmetry.space_group_name_H-M   'P 1'
#
loop_
_entity.id
_entity.type
_entity.pdbx_description
1 polymer ?
#
loop_
_entity_poly.entity_id
_entity_poly.type
_entity_poly.pdbx_seq_one_letter_code
_entity_poly.pdbx_strand_id
1 'polypeptide(L)'
;MSSSIIDSSTVTPSDSSSTHEKWTHLLLGIDRVFRTAAAGQTVSYADVYLPCYTEIYRFLTSPPNDNPQTNRHHSALYVYTNLDHYFACMALEYRKSHTAKDATVAEEIQHIISSFTGFSNGANMVDRLFTYLNRHWIKDNMAAEASDPESLSKWGYDLSTGEGWMKATWCARVANPSSIIPVYSLALRQFRIEFVEPLFNSGEFSKKVHDVVGGAVIQDESTIRKLLETRDISVEPSHPVLQKLGLFLKKSSEAKGQSVDTTMVGEEFQ
;
A
#
# COMPACT_ATOMS: atom_id res chain seq x y z
N MET A 1 -45.73 14.97 -2.61
CA MET A 1 -45.08 16.29 -2.71
C MET A 1 -44.51 16.61 -1.34
N SER A 2 -43.23 16.70 -1.04
CA SER A 2 -41.99 16.52 -1.79
C SER A 2 -40.94 16.16 -0.72
N SER A 3 -40.27 15.02 -0.83
CA SER A 3 -39.12 14.72 0.04
C SER A 3 -37.92 15.47 -0.52
N SER A 4 -37.48 16.50 0.19
CA SER A 4 -36.24 17.21 -0.08
C SER A 4 -35.07 16.28 0.20
N ILE A 5 -34.44 15.81 -0.88
CA ILE A 5 -33.10 15.24 -0.87
C ILE A 5 -32.18 16.37 -0.38
N ILE A 6 -31.66 16.23 0.84
CA ILE A 6 -30.61 17.10 1.34
C ILE A 6 -29.34 16.64 0.61
N ASP A 7 -28.91 17.45 -0.35
CA ASP A 7 -27.63 17.33 -1.05
C ASP A 7 -26.51 17.52 0.00
N SER A 8 -25.83 16.44 0.37
CA SER A 8 -24.74 16.44 1.37
C SER A 8 -23.45 17.11 0.88
N SER A 9 -23.53 17.97 -0.12
CA SER A 9 -22.40 18.68 -0.69
C SER A 9 -22.32 20.07 -0.06
N THR A 10 -21.16 20.40 0.53
CA THR A 10 -20.70 21.75 0.95
C THR A 10 -21.00 22.26 2.38
N VAL A 11 -20.67 21.49 3.41
CA VAL A 11 -20.31 22.09 4.71
C VAL A 11 -18.81 21.95 4.90
N THR A 12 -18.05 22.98 4.54
CA THR A 12 -16.64 23.08 4.94
C THR A 12 -16.59 23.22 6.46
N PRO A 13 -15.78 22.41 7.16
CA PRO A 13 -15.67 22.49 8.62
C PRO A 13 -15.20 23.89 9.03
N SER A 14 -15.79 24.46 10.09
CA SER A 14 -15.39 25.78 10.60
C SER A 14 -13.94 25.75 11.10
N ASP A 15 -13.27 26.91 11.12
CA ASP A 15 -11.87 26.98 11.59
C ASP A 15 -11.70 26.47 13.04
N SER A 16 -12.76 26.54 13.85
CA SER A 16 -12.83 26.05 15.23
C SER A 16 -13.06 24.54 15.39
N SER A 17 -13.30 23.80 14.30
CA SER A 17 -13.53 22.35 14.37
C SER A 17 -12.26 21.60 14.76
N SER A 18 -12.44 20.45 15.40
CA SER A 18 -11.35 19.59 15.84
C SER A 18 -10.56 19.03 14.65
N THR A 19 -9.29 18.71 14.87
CA THR A 19 -8.42 18.07 13.86
C THR A 19 -9.03 16.78 13.30
N HIS A 20 -9.75 16.02 14.13
CA HIS A 20 -10.41 14.79 13.74
C HIS A 20 -11.62 15.02 12.82
N GLU A 21 -12.47 16.00 13.11
CA GLU A 21 -13.61 16.34 12.25
C GLU A 21 -13.16 16.82 10.87
N LYS A 22 -12.10 17.65 10.83
CA LYS A 22 -11.48 18.09 9.57
C LYS A 22 -10.96 16.90 8.75
N TRP A 23 -10.32 15.92 9.41
CA TRP A 23 -9.88 14.70 8.77
C TRP A 23 -11.04 13.84 8.23
N THR A 24 -12.09 13.64 9.02
CA THR A 24 -13.26 12.85 8.60
C THR A 24 -13.95 13.45 7.38
N HIS A 25 -14.07 14.78 7.30
CA HIS A 25 -14.59 15.45 6.11
C HIS A 25 -13.68 15.25 4.90
N LEU A 26 -12.37 15.42 5.10
CA LEU A 26 -11.38 15.23 4.04
C LEU A 26 -11.33 13.78 3.52
N LEU A 27 -11.55 12.80 4.40
CA LEU A 27 -11.53 11.38 4.06
C LEU A 27 -12.55 11.02 2.97
N LEU A 28 -13.72 11.66 2.96
CA LEU A 28 -14.72 11.46 1.90
C LEU A 28 -14.18 11.88 0.52
N GLY A 29 -13.44 12.99 0.47
CA GLY A 29 -12.80 13.47 -0.75
C GLY A 29 -11.67 12.54 -1.20
N ILE A 30 -10.82 12.10 -0.26
CA ILE A 30 -9.74 11.14 -0.52
C ILE A 30 -10.32 9.82 -1.05
N ASP A 31 -11.37 9.30 -0.43
CA ASP A 31 -12.01 8.04 -0.81
C ASP A 31 -12.61 8.13 -2.21
N ARG A 32 -13.31 9.22 -2.52
CA ARG A 32 -13.84 9.47 -3.88
C ARG A 32 -12.71 9.48 -4.91
N VAL A 33 -11.61 10.19 -4.63
CA VAL A 33 -10.45 10.26 -5.53
C VAL A 33 -9.83 8.87 -5.73
N PHE A 34 -9.61 8.14 -4.63
CA PHE A 34 -9.03 6.81 -4.66
C PHE A 34 -9.90 5.86 -5.49
N ARG A 35 -11.19 5.76 -5.19
CA ARG A 35 -12.10 4.81 -5.86
C ARG A 35 -12.31 5.14 -7.33
N THR A 36 -12.45 6.41 -7.69
CA THR A 36 -12.56 6.83 -9.10
C THR A 36 -11.31 6.44 -9.88
N ALA A 37 -10.11 6.75 -9.36
CA ALA A 37 -8.87 6.37 -10.01
C ALA A 37 -8.66 4.84 -10.04
N ALA A 38 -9.06 4.13 -8.98
CA ALA A 38 -8.96 2.68 -8.91
C ALA A 38 -9.90 1.95 -9.87
N ALA A 39 -11.04 2.54 -10.20
CA ALA A 39 -11.93 2.08 -11.26
C ALA A 39 -11.42 2.39 -12.68
N GLY A 40 -10.23 3.00 -12.81
CA GLY A 40 -9.67 3.43 -14.09
C GLY A 40 -10.36 4.68 -14.68
N GLN A 41 -11.18 5.37 -13.88
CA GLN A 41 -11.87 6.58 -14.30
C GLN A 41 -11.00 7.81 -14.06
N THR A 42 -11.20 8.84 -14.89
CA THR A 42 -10.48 10.11 -14.72
C THR A 42 -11.12 10.91 -13.58
N VAL A 43 -10.29 11.35 -12.63
CA VAL A 43 -10.72 12.22 -11.53
C VAL A 43 -10.89 13.64 -12.06
N SER A 44 -12.07 14.24 -11.86
CA SER A 44 -12.31 15.65 -12.23
C SER A 44 -11.34 16.57 -11.48
N TYR A 45 -10.59 17.39 -12.22
CA TYR A 45 -9.64 18.31 -11.63
C TYR A 45 -10.35 19.41 -10.82
N ALA A 46 -11.36 20.05 -11.41
CA ALA A 46 -12.02 21.21 -10.81
C ALA A 46 -12.97 20.81 -9.65
N ASP A 47 -13.71 19.71 -9.80
CA ASP A 47 -14.80 19.38 -8.88
C ASP A 47 -14.34 18.47 -7.72
N VAL A 48 -13.22 17.76 -7.89
CA VAL A 48 -12.77 16.75 -6.93
C VAL A 48 -11.32 16.98 -6.51
N TYR A 49 -10.38 16.96 -7.46
CA TYR A 49 -8.95 17.00 -7.12
C TYR A 49 -8.54 18.32 -6.45
N LEU A 50 -8.86 19.46 -7.07
CA LEU A 50 -8.42 20.77 -6.59
C LEU A 50 -9.02 21.15 -5.22
N PRO A 51 -10.33 20.94 -4.95
CA PRO A 51 -10.88 21.12 -3.60
C PRO A 51 -10.18 20.25 -2.57
N CYS A 52 -10.00 18.95 -2.84
CA CYS A 52 -9.33 18.02 -1.93
C CYS A 52 -7.88 18.43 -1.66
N TYR A 53 -7.13 18.76 -2.72
CA TYR A 53 -5.75 19.23 -2.61
C TYR A 53 -5.64 20.50 -1.77
N THR A 54 -6.55 21.45 -1.98
CA THR A 54 -6.56 22.73 -1.26
C THR A 54 -6.85 22.51 0.22
N GLU A 55 -7.80 21.65 0.56
CA GLU A 55 -8.10 21.30 1.96
C GLU A 55 -6.95 20.55 2.64
N ILE A 56 -6.29 19.61 1.93
CA ILE A 56 -5.07 18.94 2.43
C ILE A 56 -3.97 19.97 2.70
N TYR A 57 -3.74 20.88 1.74
CA TYR A 57 -2.74 21.91 1.89
C TYR A 57 -3.04 22.81 3.10
N ARG A 58 -4.29 23.28 3.25
CA ARG A 58 -4.74 24.06 4.41
C ARG A 58 -4.54 23.27 5.70
N PHE A 59 -4.97 22.01 5.76
CA PHE A 59 -4.79 21.17 6.94
C PHE A 59 -3.33 21.04 7.37
N LEU A 60 -2.41 20.89 6.41
CA LEU A 60 -0.97 20.73 6.67
C LEU A 60 -0.24 22.04 6.94
N THR A 61 -0.79 23.19 6.54
CA THR A 61 -0.12 24.50 6.64
C THR A 61 -0.75 25.46 7.64
N SER A 62 -2.02 25.26 8.03
CA SER A 62 -2.70 26.06 9.02
C SER A 62 -2.12 25.78 10.41
N PRO A 63 -1.50 26.77 11.07
CA PRO A 63 -1.02 26.61 12.44
C PRO A 63 -2.22 26.61 13.40
N PRO A 64 -2.37 25.61 14.29
CA PRO A 64 -3.02 25.83 15.58
C PRO A 64 -2.24 26.92 16.32
N ASN A 65 -2.93 27.76 17.08
CA ASN A 65 -2.48 29.04 17.64
C ASN A 65 -1.21 29.05 18.53
N ASP A 66 -0.47 27.95 18.65
CA ASP A 66 0.83 27.84 19.31
C ASP A 66 1.93 27.41 18.32
N ASN A 67 3.20 27.67 18.65
CA ASN A 67 4.40 27.48 17.80
C ASN A 67 4.20 26.77 16.43
N PRO A 68 4.29 27.50 15.30
CA PRO A 68 3.94 26.98 13.98
C PRO A 68 4.82 25.83 13.50
N GLN A 69 6.02 25.62 14.05
CA GLN A 69 6.87 24.48 13.67
C GLN A 69 6.38 23.19 14.32
N THR A 70 6.26 23.16 15.65
CA THR A 70 5.84 21.96 16.41
C THR A 70 4.47 21.47 15.97
N ASN A 71 3.54 22.40 15.72
CA ASN A 71 2.19 22.03 15.33
C ASN A 71 2.09 21.49 13.89
N ARG A 72 2.93 21.97 12.96
CA ARG A 72 3.01 21.40 11.60
C ARG A 72 3.47 19.94 11.63
N HIS A 73 4.45 19.61 12.50
CA HIS A 73 4.89 18.23 12.67
C HIS A 73 3.78 17.32 13.23
N HIS A 74 2.98 17.82 14.17
CA HIS A 74 1.86 17.05 14.74
C HIS A 74 0.74 16.78 13.72
N SER A 75 0.32 17.80 12.94
CA SER A 75 -0.70 17.63 11.90
C SER A 75 -0.24 16.68 10.78
N ALA A 76 1.02 16.78 10.37
CA ALA A 76 1.57 15.91 9.33
C ALA A 76 1.70 14.45 9.79
N LEU A 77 2.18 14.20 11.02
CA LEU A 77 2.22 12.86 11.60
C LEU A 77 0.82 12.28 11.76
N TYR A 78 -0.15 13.09 12.23
CA TYR A 78 -1.54 12.68 12.34
C TYR A 78 -2.11 12.23 10.99
N VAL A 79 -1.93 13.03 9.94
CA VAL A 79 -2.36 12.70 8.57
C VAL A 79 -1.69 11.42 8.10
N TYR A 80 -0.37 11.28 8.30
CA TYR A 80 0.38 10.12 7.87
C TYR A 80 -0.13 8.82 8.50
N THR A 81 -0.36 8.82 9.83
CA THR A 81 -0.89 7.66 10.55
C THR A 81 -2.32 7.31 10.11
N ASN A 82 -3.17 8.32 9.89
CA ASN A 82 -4.53 8.06 9.42
C ASN A 82 -4.55 7.57 7.95
N LEU A 83 -3.61 7.99 7.11
CA LEU A 83 -3.43 7.44 5.76
C LEU A 83 -2.99 5.97 5.81
N ASP A 84 -2.07 5.61 6.70
CA ASP A 84 -1.65 4.21 6.89
C ASP A 84 -2.85 3.33 7.25
N HIS A 85 -3.68 3.78 8.21
CA HIS A 85 -4.91 3.08 8.59
C HIS A 85 -5.92 3.01 7.43
N TYR A 86 -6.12 4.11 6.71
CA TYR A 86 -7.02 4.16 5.55
C TYR A 86 -6.61 3.13 4.49
N PHE A 87 -5.32 3.07 4.12
CA PHE A 87 -4.85 2.12 3.12
C PHE A 87 -4.98 0.67 3.59
N ALA A 88 -4.79 0.39 4.89
CA ALA A 88 -5.03 -0.94 5.46
C ALA A 88 -6.51 -1.34 5.31
N CYS A 89 -7.44 -0.44 5.68
CA CYS A 89 -8.88 -0.68 5.50
C CYS A 89 -9.24 -0.91 4.02
N MET A 90 -8.71 -0.09 3.11
CA MET A 90 -8.95 -0.26 1.67
C MET A 90 -8.41 -1.59 1.15
N ALA A 91 -7.19 -1.98 1.52
CA ALA A 91 -6.62 -3.25 1.10
C ALA A 91 -7.43 -4.45 1.63
N LEU A 92 -7.95 -4.36 2.85
CA LEU A 92 -8.89 -5.32 3.42
C LEU A 92 -10.21 -5.41 2.65
N GLU A 93 -10.77 -4.29 2.17
CA GLU A 93 -11.96 -4.31 1.31
C GLU A 93 -11.71 -5.08 0.01
N TYR A 94 -10.57 -4.81 -0.65
CA TYR A 94 -10.16 -5.56 -1.83
C TYR A 94 -10.07 -7.07 -1.53
N ARG A 95 -9.49 -7.45 -0.39
CA ARG A 95 -9.39 -8.87 0.01
C ARG A 95 -10.75 -9.49 0.28
N LYS A 96 -11.66 -8.79 0.94
CA LYS A 96 -13.03 -9.28 1.19
C LYS A 96 -13.80 -9.51 -0.11
N SER A 97 -13.54 -8.70 -1.14
CA SER A 97 -14.12 -8.92 -2.48
C SER A 97 -13.57 -10.18 -3.18
N HIS A 98 -12.47 -10.76 -2.70
CA HIS A 98 -11.79 -11.92 -3.27
C HIS A 98 -12.39 -13.29 -2.87
N THR A 99 -13.56 -13.35 -2.22
CA THR A 99 -14.12 -14.61 -1.70
C THR A 99 -14.98 -15.37 -2.71
N ALA A 100 -14.39 -15.88 -3.79
CA ALA A 100 -15.03 -16.92 -4.60
C ALA A 100 -14.43 -18.29 -4.22
N LYS A 101 -15.19 -19.09 -3.45
CA LYS A 101 -14.72 -20.40 -2.94
C LYS A 101 -14.30 -21.40 -4.02
N ASP A 102 -14.84 -21.25 -5.23
CA ASP A 102 -14.65 -22.17 -6.35
C ASP A 102 -13.87 -21.59 -7.53
N ALA A 103 -13.18 -20.46 -7.35
CA ALA A 103 -12.39 -19.85 -8.42
C ALA A 103 -11.19 -20.75 -8.81
N THR A 104 -10.92 -20.83 -10.11
CA THR A 104 -9.71 -21.46 -10.64
C THR A 104 -8.49 -20.61 -10.30
N VAL A 105 -7.30 -21.23 -10.25
CA VAL A 105 -6.03 -20.52 -10.00
C VAL A 105 -5.81 -19.35 -10.98
N ALA A 106 -6.21 -19.52 -12.25
CA ALA A 106 -6.07 -18.48 -13.26
C ALA A 106 -6.98 -17.27 -12.98
N GLU A 107 -8.24 -17.51 -12.58
CA GLU A 107 -9.18 -16.46 -12.18
C GLU A 107 -8.72 -15.75 -10.91
N GLU A 108 -8.16 -16.49 -9.95
CA GLU A 108 -7.58 -15.93 -8.73
C GLU A 108 -6.37 -15.02 -9.06
N ILE A 109 -5.44 -15.47 -9.90
CA ILE A 109 -4.30 -14.65 -10.35
C ILE A 109 -4.78 -13.40 -11.09
N GLN A 110 -5.74 -13.53 -12.00
CA GLN A 110 -6.33 -12.41 -12.73
C GLN A 110 -6.99 -11.39 -11.79
N HIS A 111 -7.72 -11.88 -10.78
CA HIS A 111 -8.30 -11.03 -9.76
C HIS A 111 -7.21 -10.31 -8.94
N ILE A 112 -6.15 -10.99 -8.52
CA ILE A 112 -5.02 -10.38 -7.79
C ILE A 112 -4.38 -9.26 -8.62
N ILE A 113 -4.13 -9.50 -9.91
CA ILE A 113 -3.55 -8.50 -10.83
C ILE A 113 -4.50 -7.30 -10.98
N SER A 114 -5.79 -7.54 -11.18
CA SER A 114 -6.80 -6.49 -11.33
C SER A 114 -6.93 -5.65 -10.06
N SER A 115 -6.99 -6.31 -8.90
CA SER A 115 -7.03 -5.70 -7.58
C SER A 115 -5.80 -4.85 -7.30
N PHE A 116 -4.60 -5.38 -7.59
CA PHE A 116 -3.36 -4.62 -7.45
C PHE A 116 -3.33 -3.40 -8.37
N THR A 117 -3.76 -3.55 -9.63
CA THR A 117 -3.74 -2.47 -10.63
C THR A 117 -4.68 -1.34 -10.22
N GLY A 118 -5.92 -1.67 -9.86
CA GLY A 118 -6.89 -0.70 -9.35
C GLY A 118 -6.38 -0.01 -8.08
N PHE A 119 -5.94 -0.78 -7.09
CA PHE A 119 -5.41 -0.23 -5.84
C PHE A 119 -4.21 0.69 -6.09
N SER A 120 -3.28 0.30 -6.97
CA SER A 120 -2.10 1.10 -7.31
C SER A 120 -2.45 2.41 -8.01
N ASN A 121 -3.46 2.40 -8.89
CA ASN A 121 -3.92 3.61 -9.57
C ASN A 121 -4.56 4.59 -8.56
N GLY A 122 -5.41 4.08 -7.66
CA GLY A 122 -5.98 4.86 -6.56
C GLY A 122 -4.88 5.46 -5.67
N ALA A 123 -3.94 4.62 -5.22
CA ALA A 123 -2.83 5.03 -4.39
C ALA A 123 -1.93 6.08 -5.05
N ASN A 124 -1.69 5.97 -6.37
CA ASN A 124 -0.90 6.95 -7.11
C ASN A 124 -1.60 8.32 -7.13
N MET A 125 -2.92 8.35 -7.30
CA MET A 125 -3.65 9.62 -7.29
C MET A 125 -3.67 10.27 -5.89
N VAL A 126 -3.81 9.46 -4.83
CA VAL A 126 -3.70 9.95 -3.46
C VAL A 126 -2.28 10.46 -3.17
N ASP A 127 -1.23 9.76 -3.62
CA ASP A 127 0.15 10.24 -3.49
C ASP A 127 0.36 11.62 -4.12
N ARG A 128 -0.26 11.87 -5.29
CA ARG A 128 -0.23 13.18 -5.94
C ARG A 128 -0.94 14.26 -5.11
N LEU A 129 -2.08 13.96 -4.50
CA LEU A 129 -2.75 14.88 -3.56
C LEU A 129 -1.85 15.24 -2.38
N PHE A 130 -1.08 14.29 -1.87
CA PHE A 130 -0.18 14.46 -0.74
C PHE A 130 1.26 14.81 -1.15
N THR A 131 1.48 15.38 -2.35
CA THR A 131 2.80 15.84 -2.81
C THR A 131 3.48 16.78 -1.80
N TYR A 132 2.70 17.66 -1.15
CA TYR A 132 3.23 18.55 -0.12
C TYR A 132 3.77 17.78 1.09
N LEU A 133 3.01 16.80 1.60
CA LEU A 133 3.43 15.93 2.71
C LEU A 133 4.69 15.15 2.34
N ASN A 134 4.72 14.56 1.15
CA ASN A 134 5.88 13.83 0.61
C ASN A 134 7.14 14.70 0.57
N ARG A 135 7.01 15.94 0.07
CA ARG A 135 8.14 16.84 -0.13
C ARG A 135 8.67 17.47 1.16
N HIS A 136 7.78 17.83 2.08
CA HIS A 136 8.13 18.71 3.21
C HIS A 136 8.16 18.02 4.57
N TRP A 137 7.45 16.92 4.76
CA TRP A 137 7.46 16.20 6.04
C TRP A 137 8.11 14.83 5.90
N ILE A 138 7.68 14.04 4.91
CA ILE A 138 8.24 12.70 4.71
C ILE A 138 9.71 12.79 4.39
N LYS A 139 10.13 13.63 3.44
CA LYS A 139 11.55 13.79 3.10
C LYS A 139 12.43 14.09 4.32
N ASP A 140 11.94 14.91 5.25
CA ASP A 140 12.72 15.36 6.42
C ASP A 140 12.69 14.35 7.57
N ASN A 141 11.64 13.53 7.68
CA ASN A 141 11.48 12.51 8.71
C ASN A 141 11.83 11.09 8.23
N MET A 142 12.09 10.95 6.92
CA MET A 142 12.60 9.75 6.30
C MET A 142 14.05 9.57 6.75
N ALA A 143 14.24 8.90 7.89
CA ALA A 143 15.56 8.66 8.47
C ALA A 143 16.49 8.02 7.45
N ALA A 144 17.78 8.36 7.47
CA ALA A 144 18.80 7.57 6.79
C ALA A 144 19.00 6.25 7.55
N GLU A 145 18.00 5.37 7.53
CA GLU A 145 18.15 4.01 8.04
C GLU A 145 19.21 3.31 7.16
N ALA A 146 20.40 3.16 7.73
CA ALA A 146 21.45 2.32 7.16
C ALA A 146 21.03 0.88 7.40
N SER A 147 20.48 0.23 6.37
CA SER A 147 20.31 -1.22 6.39
C SER A 147 21.69 -1.87 6.28
N ASP A 148 21.92 -2.90 7.10
CA ASP A 148 23.17 -3.64 7.09
C ASP A 148 23.41 -4.28 5.71
N PRO A 149 24.52 -3.98 5.01
CA PRO A 149 24.78 -4.49 3.66
C PRO A 149 24.82 -6.02 3.60
N GLU A 150 25.20 -6.70 4.68
CA GLU A 150 25.20 -8.17 4.70
C GLU A 150 23.76 -8.71 4.61
N SER A 151 22.83 -8.12 5.35
CA SER A 151 21.39 -8.44 5.25
C SER A 151 20.82 -8.19 3.85
N LEU A 152 21.20 -7.08 3.21
CA LEU A 152 20.75 -6.73 1.88
C LEU A 152 21.33 -7.66 0.80
N SER A 153 22.57 -8.11 0.97
CA SER A 153 23.20 -9.08 0.08
C SER A 153 22.52 -10.45 0.19
N LYS A 154 22.10 -10.85 1.40
CA LYS A 154 21.31 -12.09 1.61
C LYS A 154 19.97 -12.04 0.87
N TRP A 155 19.40 -10.85 0.68
CA TRP A 155 18.17 -10.65 -0.10
C TRP A 155 18.40 -10.72 -1.63
N GLY A 156 19.62 -10.98 -2.08
CA GLY A 156 19.96 -11.17 -3.49
C GLY A 156 20.06 -9.87 -4.29
N TYR A 157 20.18 -8.71 -3.63
CA TYR A 157 20.47 -7.46 -4.33
C TYR A 157 21.94 -7.38 -4.69
N ASP A 158 22.24 -6.94 -5.91
CA ASP A 158 23.59 -6.59 -6.32
C ASP A 158 23.97 -5.21 -5.75
N LEU A 159 24.65 -5.21 -4.62
CA LEU A 159 25.09 -3.99 -3.92
C LEU A 159 26.34 -3.36 -4.55
N SER A 160 26.94 -3.99 -5.57
CA SER A 160 28.10 -3.42 -6.26
C SER A 160 27.73 -2.19 -7.08
N THR A 161 26.45 -2.05 -7.46
CA THR A 161 25.92 -0.91 -8.20
C THR A 161 25.21 0.08 -7.27
N GLY A 162 25.35 1.38 -7.55
CA GLY A 162 24.60 2.41 -6.82
C GLY A 162 23.08 2.24 -6.94
N GLU A 163 22.60 1.79 -8.10
CA GLU A 163 21.18 1.49 -8.33
C GLU A 163 20.70 0.30 -7.49
N GLY A 164 21.48 -0.79 -7.43
CA GLY A 164 21.16 -1.95 -6.61
C GLY A 164 21.14 -1.62 -5.12
N TRP A 165 22.07 -0.79 -4.65
CA TRP A 165 22.05 -0.28 -3.28
C TRP A 165 20.81 0.56 -2.98
N MET A 166 20.41 1.46 -3.90
CA MET A 166 19.18 2.25 -3.77
C MET A 166 17.92 1.37 -3.75
N LYS A 167 17.83 0.36 -4.62
CA LYS A 167 16.70 -0.58 -4.64
C LYS A 167 16.63 -1.39 -3.34
N ALA A 168 17.75 -1.90 -2.86
CA ALA A 168 17.84 -2.73 -1.67
C ALA A 168 17.41 -1.95 -0.41
N THR A 169 17.99 -0.76 -0.22
CA THR A 169 17.66 0.13 0.90
C THR A 169 16.21 0.59 0.87
N TRP A 170 15.65 0.86 -0.31
CA TRP A 170 14.23 1.19 -0.45
C TRP A 170 13.33 0.03 -0.03
N CYS A 171 13.61 -1.18 -0.52
CA CYS A 171 12.83 -2.36 -0.19
C CYS A 171 12.93 -2.72 1.30
N ALA A 172 14.08 -2.53 1.93
CA ALA A 172 14.24 -2.74 3.37
C ALA A 172 13.38 -1.76 4.19
N ARG A 173 13.39 -0.50 3.79
CA ARG A 173 12.55 0.54 4.42
C ARG A 173 11.06 0.25 4.29
N VAL A 174 10.61 -0.19 3.12
CA VAL A 174 9.19 -0.57 2.90
C VAL A 174 8.81 -1.85 3.66
N ALA A 175 9.79 -2.70 3.98
CA ALA A 175 9.56 -3.88 4.81
C ALA A 175 9.42 -3.51 6.30
N ASN A 176 10.15 -2.50 6.77
CA ASN A 176 10.09 -2.03 8.16
C ASN A 176 8.79 -1.24 8.42
N PRO A 177 7.93 -1.68 9.37
CA PRO A 177 6.69 -0.97 9.71
C PRO A 177 6.93 0.42 10.31
N SER A 178 8.02 0.59 11.07
CA SER A 178 8.34 1.83 11.78
C SER A 178 8.93 2.92 10.88
N SER A 179 9.39 2.56 9.68
CA SER A 179 9.98 3.54 8.77
C SER A 179 8.92 4.45 8.14
N ILE A 180 9.24 5.74 8.07
CA ILE A 180 8.48 6.74 7.32
C ILE A 180 8.87 6.64 5.83
N ILE A 181 7.87 6.47 4.97
CA ILE A 181 7.99 6.26 3.51
C ILE A 181 6.97 7.13 2.76
N PRO A 182 7.17 7.43 1.46
CA PRO A 182 6.19 8.17 0.68
C PRO A 182 4.81 7.51 0.65
N VAL A 183 3.78 8.34 0.51
CA VAL A 183 2.36 7.92 0.57
C VAL A 183 2.05 6.77 -0.39
N TYR A 184 2.58 6.80 -1.62
CA TYR A 184 2.41 5.69 -2.55
C TYR A 184 3.01 4.37 -2.02
N SER A 185 4.20 4.42 -1.45
CA SER A 185 4.87 3.22 -0.91
C SER A 185 4.20 2.71 0.36
N LEU A 186 3.65 3.62 1.17
CA LEU A 186 2.80 3.31 2.32
C LEU A 186 1.58 2.48 1.91
N ALA A 187 0.89 2.91 0.86
CA ALA A 187 -0.26 2.18 0.32
C ALA A 187 0.13 0.77 -0.16
N LEU A 188 1.21 0.66 -0.94
CA LEU A 188 1.69 -0.65 -1.42
C LEU A 188 2.13 -1.57 -0.28
N ARG A 189 2.71 -1.03 0.80
CA ARG A 189 3.05 -1.78 2.01
C ARG A 189 1.77 -2.36 2.65
N GLN A 190 0.73 -1.55 2.78
CA GLN A 190 -0.55 -2.01 3.33
C GLN A 190 -1.26 -3.03 2.44
N PHE A 191 -1.20 -2.86 1.12
CA PHE A 191 -1.69 -3.89 0.20
C PHE A 191 -0.96 -5.23 0.38
N ARG A 192 0.36 -5.21 0.56
CA ARG A 192 1.12 -6.43 0.84
C ARG A 192 0.65 -7.11 2.12
N ILE A 193 0.56 -6.37 3.23
CA ILE A 193 0.22 -6.89 4.56
C ILE A 193 -1.21 -7.41 4.63
N GLU A 194 -2.17 -6.64 4.10
CA GLU A 194 -3.60 -6.91 4.30
C GLU A 194 -4.24 -7.75 3.20
N PHE A 195 -3.65 -7.74 1.99
CA PHE A 195 -4.17 -8.48 0.84
C PHE A 195 -3.27 -9.66 0.48
N VAL A 196 -1.98 -9.44 0.22
CA VAL A 196 -1.09 -10.48 -0.32
C VAL A 196 -0.73 -11.51 0.73
N GLU A 197 -0.10 -11.11 1.84
CA GLU A 197 0.42 -12.03 2.87
C GLU A 197 -0.65 -13.02 3.39
N PRO A 198 -1.91 -12.63 3.68
CA PRO A 198 -2.93 -13.57 4.13
C PRO A 198 -3.32 -14.62 3.08
N LEU A 199 -3.28 -14.29 1.79
CA LEU A 199 -3.59 -15.24 0.71
C LEU A 199 -2.51 -16.33 0.57
N PHE A 200 -1.24 -15.97 0.79
CA PHE A 200 -0.13 -16.94 0.74
C PHE A 200 0.05 -17.69 2.07
N ASN A 201 -0.30 -17.05 3.19
CA ASN A 201 -0.20 -17.67 4.50
C ASN A 201 -1.30 -18.67 4.80
N SER A 202 -2.51 -18.49 4.25
CA SER A 202 -3.60 -19.49 4.37
C SER A 202 -3.23 -20.84 3.79
N GLY A 203 -2.25 -20.90 2.88
CA GLY A 203 -1.75 -22.11 2.24
C GLY A 203 -2.71 -22.71 1.22
N GLU A 204 -3.98 -22.28 1.16
CA GLU A 204 -4.96 -22.75 0.19
C GLU A 204 -4.57 -22.34 -1.23
N PHE A 205 -4.26 -21.05 -1.44
CA PHE A 205 -3.79 -20.55 -2.73
C PHE A 205 -2.49 -21.23 -3.16
N SER A 206 -1.53 -21.35 -2.23
CA SER A 206 -0.25 -22.01 -2.51
C SER A 206 -0.43 -23.49 -2.89
N LYS A 207 -1.35 -24.21 -2.23
CA LYS A 207 -1.68 -25.60 -2.58
C LYS A 207 -2.34 -25.68 -3.95
N LYS A 208 -3.35 -24.85 -4.21
CA LYS A 208 -4.02 -24.79 -5.52
C LYS A 208 -3.03 -24.54 -6.65
N VAL A 209 -2.08 -23.61 -6.48
CA VAL A 209 -1.06 -23.37 -7.51
C VAL A 209 -0.10 -24.55 -7.63
N HIS A 210 0.36 -25.13 -6.51
CA HIS A 210 1.22 -26.31 -6.52
C HIS A 210 0.57 -27.49 -7.26
N ASP A 211 -0.73 -27.72 -7.03
CA ASP A 211 -1.53 -28.76 -7.67
C ASP A 211 -1.67 -28.54 -9.18
N VAL A 212 -1.78 -27.28 -9.62
CA VAL A 212 -1.85 -26.91 -11.05
C VAL A 212 -0.48 -26.98 -11.73
N VAL A 213 0.60 -26.64 -11.03
CA VAL A 213 1.97 -26.58 -11.58
C VAL A 213 2.69 -27.93 -11.45
N GLY A 214 2.10 -28.93 -10.81
CA GLY A 214 2.71 -30.25 -10.62
C GLY A 214 3.93 -30.22 -9.69
N GLY A 215 3.93 -29.31 -8.72
CA GLY A 215 4.97 -29.22 -7.70
C GLY A 215 6.16 -28.32 -7.99
N ALA A 216 6.14 -27.51 -9.07
CA ALA A 216 7.12 -26.43 -9.17
C ALA A 216 6.74 -25.31 -8.19
N VAL A 217 7.59 -25.09 -7.19
CA VAL A 217 7.49 -23.95 -6.27
C VAL A 217 7.53 -22.67 -7.11
N ILE A 218 6.54 -21.79 -6.96
CA ILE A 218 6.55 -20.47 -7.61
C ILE A 218 7.69 -19.66 -6.98
N GLN A 219 8.88 -19.72 -7.58
CA GLN A 219 10.05 -18.99 -7.11
C GLN A 219 10.42 -17.82 -8.04
N ASP A 220 9.84 -17.77 -9.24
CA ASP A 220 10.25 -16.85 -10.29
C ASP A 220 9.08 -16.27 -11.12
N GLU A 221 9.35 -15.12 -11.71
CA GLU A 221 8.46 -14.41 -12.64
C GLU A 221 8.15 -15.24 -13.90
N SER A 222 9.11 -16.06 -14.33
CA SER A 222 8.98 -16.96 -15.49
C SER A 222 7.94 -18.06 -15.30
N THR A 223 7.75 -18.59 -14.08
CA THR A 223 6.71 -19.59 -13.81
C THR A 223 5.31 -18.98 -13.85
N ILE A 224 5.16 -17.74 -13.35
CA ILE A 224 3.89 -16.99 -13.43
C ILE A 224 3.56 -16.66 -14.90
N ARG A 225 4.56 -16.26 -15.71
CA ARG A 225 4.39 -16.01 -17.15
C ARG A 225 3.99 -17.28 -17.90
N LYS A 226 4.69 -18.40 -17.69
CA LYS A 226 4.34 -19.69 -18.31
C LYS A 226 2.91 -20.12 -17.96
N LEU A 227 2.47 -19.92 -16.73
CA LEU A 227 1.09 -20.22 -16.31
C LEU A 227 0.03 -19.40 -17.05
N LEU A 228 0.33 -18.12 -17.34
CA LEU A 228 -0.57 -17.22 -18.07
C LEU A 228 -0.57 -17.51 -19.58
N GLU A 229 0.60 -17.78 -20.16
CA GLU A 229 0.77 -18.09 -21.59
C GLU A 229 0.19 -19.46 -21.97
N THR A 230 0.28 -20.48 -21.10
CA THR A 230 -0.23 -21.84 -21.38
C THR A 230 -1.76 -21.90 -21.45
N ARG A 231 -2.47 -20.84 -21.07
CA ARG A 231 -3.95 -20.80 -21.04
C ARG A 231 -4.57 -19.66 -21.85
N ASP A 232 -3.85 -19.12 -22.83
CA ASP A 232 -4.34 -18.09 -23.77
C ASP A 232 -4.75 -16.75 -23.09
N ILE A 233 -4.11 -16.44 -21.96
CA ILE A 233 -4.35 -15.22 -21.21
C ILE A 233 -3.21 -14.23 -21.51
N SER A 234 -3.45 -13.32 -22.46
CA SER A 234 -2.49 -12.29 -22.86
C SER A 234 -2.26 -11.27 -21.73
N VAL A 235 -1.12 -11.34 -21.07
CA VAL A 235 -0.65 -10.30 -20.14
C VAL A 235 0.56 -9.59 -20.77
N GLU A 236 0.44 -8.27 -20.95
CA GLU A 236 1.48 -7.41 -21.53
C GLU A 236 2.86 -7.69 -20.88
N PRO A 237 3.93 -7.92 -21.69
CA PRO A 237 5.20 -8.52 -21.25
C PRO A 237 6.02 -7.66 -20.27
N SER A 238 5.60 -6.44 -20.00
CA SER A 238 6.26 -5.46 -19.13
C SER A 238 5.38 -4.98 -17.98
N HIS A 239 4.38 -5.75 -17.53
CA HIS A 239 3.54 -5.30 -16.43
C HIS A 239 4.37 -5.26 -15.12
N PRO A 240 4.69 -4.07 -14.54
CA PRO A 240 5.60 -3.92 -13.40
C PRO A 240 5.14 -4.67 -12.14
N VAL A 241 3.87 -5.05 -12.15
CA VAL A 241 3.17 -5.79 -11.10
C VAL A 241 3.58 -7.25 -11.04
N LEU A 242 3.92 -7.88 -12.18
CA LEU A 242 4.38 -9.28 -12.19
C LEU A 242 5.81 -9.39 -11.66
N GLN A 243 6.69 -8.44 -11.99
CA GLN A 243 8.01 -8.31 -11.36
C GLN A 243 7.90 -8.06 -9.87
N LYS A 244 7.04 -7.12 -9.46
CA LYS A 244 6.81 -6.80 -8.05
C LYS A 244 6.20 -8.00 -7.32
N LEU A 245 5.15 -8.63 -7.84
CA LEU A 245 4.54 -9.83 -7.27
C LEU A 245 5.55 -10.97 -7.18
N GLY A 246 6.32 -11.29 -8.23
CA GLY A 246 7.35 -12.32 -8.19
C GLY A 246 8.41 -12.10 -7.10
N LEU A 247 8.91 -10.86 -6.98
CA LEU A 247 9.80 -10.46 -5.88
C LEU A 247 9.13 -10.54 -4.50
N PHE A 248 7.83 -10.23 -4.39
CA PHE A 248 7.06 -10.28 -3.15
C PHE A 248 6.73 -11.71 -2.71
N LEU A 249 6.42 -12.62 -3.64
CA LEU A 249 6.11 -14.03 -3.35
C LEU A 249 7.34 -14.81 -2.92
N LYS A 250 8.49 -14.53 -3.53
CA LYS A 250 9.79 -15.12 -3.15
C LYS A 250 10.15 -14.80 -1.69
N LYS A 251 9.88 -13.57 -1.22
CA LYS A 251 10.14 -13.19 0.18
C LYS A 251 9.20 -13.85 1.19
N SER A 252 7.93 -14.05 0.83
CA SER A 252 6.96 -14.69 1.73
C SER A 252 7.23 -16.18 1.96
N SER A 253 7.88 -16.88 1.01
CA SER A 253 8.31 -18.27 1.18
C SER A 253 9.62 -18.39 1.97
N GLU A 254 10.54 -17.43 1.82
CA GLU A 254 11.82 -17.40 2.55
C GLU A 254 11.66 -16.95 4.02
N ALA A 255 10.70 -16.08 4.33
CA ALA A 255 10.35 -15.73 5.72
C ALA A 255 9.79 -16.93 6.51
N LYS A 256 9.15 -17.90 5.85
CA LYS A 256 8.75 -19.18 6.46
C LYS A 256 9.95 -20.12 6.71
N GLY A 257 11.10 -19.88 6.08
CA GLY A 257 12.36 -20.58 6.34
C GLY A 257 13.13 -20.05 7.54
N GLN A 258 12.77 -18.85 8.04
CA GLN A 258 13.21 -18.32 9.33
C GLN A 258 12.09 -18.53 10.37
N SER A 259 11.80 -19.80 10.64
CA SER A 259 11.35 -20.19 11.97
C SER A 259 12.41 -19.73 12.96
N VAL A 260 12.21 -18.56 13.57
CA VAL A 260 12.87 -18.23 14.83
C VAL A 260 12.55 -19.37 15.78
N ASP A 261 13.59 -20.05 16.22
CA ASP A 261 13.54 -21.09 17.21
C ASP A 261 12.95 -20.48 18.49
N THR A 262 11.65 -20.69 18.71
CA THR A 262 10.97 -20.31 19.95
C THR A 262 11.26 -21.36 21.02
N THR A 263 12.53 -21.54 21.33
CA THR A 263 12.99 -22.05 22.60
C THR A 263 13.95 -21.00 23.17
N MET A 264 13.91 -20.75 24.48
CA MET A 264 14.60 -19.68 25.22
C MET A 264 13.79 -18.39 25.51
N VAL A 265 12.52 -18.52 25.95
CA VAL A 265 11.98 -17.65 27.03
C VAL A 265 11.09 -18.49 27.93
N GLY A 266 11.72 -19.31 28.75
CA GLY A 266 11.13 -19.95 29.91
C GLY A 266 12.22 -19.99 30.97
N GLU A 267 11.89 -19.54 32.18
CA GLU A 267 12.78 -19.37 33.34
C GLU A 267 13.49 -18.02 33.42
N GLU A 268 12.81 -17.03 34.01
CA GLU A 268 13.29 -16.25 35.15
C GLU A 268 12.19 -15.27 35.55
N PHE A 269 11.28 -15.72 36.40
CA PHE A 269 10.60 -14.91 37.42
C PHE A 269 9.92 -15.87 38.39
N GLN A 270 10.66 -16.21 39.44
CA GLN A 270 10.12 -16.71 40.71
C GLN A 270 10.68 -15.81 41.82
#